data_AF-A0AA40R6R3-F1
#
_entry.id   AF-A0AA40R6R3-F1
#
_cell.length_a   1.000
_cell.length_b   1.000
_cell.length_c   1.000
_cell.angle_alpha   90.00
_cell.angle_beta   90.00
_cell.angle_gamma   90.00
#
_symmetry.space_group_name_H-M   'P 1'
#
loop_
_entity.id
_entity.type
_entity.pdbx_description
1 polymer ?
#
loop_
_entity_poly.entity_id
_entity_poly.type
_entity_poly.pdbx_seq_one_letter_code
_entity_poly.pdbx_strand_id
1 'polypeptide(L)'
;MPRILATRRIAGIAAVAGTMLMSSGTASADALHTASDIKGASLVPLGALPRSPEHGSLDPYCTRYRAEKTTAIGRQVAQLGWIVTSEAPLGRYRVVTFASGFEPGTSGICMPRNGNLAIFDGTSLIALAYTARKSDWQIGKATPLESGALLVWEGQGVGGPIGELHEENGGFRLTEVAPERTFCHGRAVVPNVYGKPLDVARKILISHGWKPRRPSEKPGELDAAAGLAKRGVIEAETCSGTGVGYCGFSYRGSAGVLGVTTVGGDPEPANNNVVDYDVSCGAK
;
A
#
# COMPACT_ATOMS: atom_id res chain seq x y z
N MET A 1 -24.74 -42.19 95.99
CA MET A 1 -23.74 -43.05 95.30
C MET A 1 -24.16 -43.16 93.84
N PRO A 2 -23.29 -43.07 92.81
CA PRO A 2 -21.93 -42.52 92.66
C PRO A 2 -21.93 -41.20 91.82
N ARG A 3 -21.06 -40.18 92.03
CA ARG A 3 -19.66 -39.96 91.54
C ARG A 3 -19.43 -40.10 90.03
N ILE A 4 -18.95 -39.02 89.38
CA ILE A 4 -17.82 -38.86 88.42
C ILE A 4 -17.98 -37.45 87.76
N LEU A 5 -17.23 -36.40 88.14
CA LEU A 5 -15.87 -35.93 87.75
C LEU A 5 -15.68 -35.41 86.30
N ALA A 6 -15.23 -34.13 86.25
CA ALA A 6 -14.36 -33.52 85.24
C ALA A 6 -14.98 -33.17 83.87
N THR A 7 -14.64 -32.13 83.11
CA THR A 7 -13.54 -31.13 83.15
C THR A 7 -13.91 -30.02 82.17
N ARG A 8 -13.60 -28.76 82.47
CA ARG A 8 -13.59 -27.68 81.47
C ARG A 8 -12.57 -28.00 80.37
N ARG A 9 -12.95 -27.87 79.10
CA ARG A 9 -12.02 -27.54 78.01
C ARG A 9 -12.65 -26.52 77.06
N ILE A 10 -12.01 -25.37 77.01
CA ILE A 10 -12.21 -24.29 76.05
C ILE A 10 -11.60 -24.79 74.72
N ALA A 11 -12.38 -24.86 73.65
CA ALA A 11 -11.83 -25.10 72.31
C ALA A 11 -12.02 -23.81 71.49
N GLY A 12 -10.89 -23.14 71.25
CA GLY A 12 -10.79 -21.92 70.46
C GLY A 12 -11.13 -22.13 68.99
N ILE A 13 -11.77 -21.12 68.42
CA ILE A 13 -12.04 -20.97 66.99
C ILE A 13 -10.71 -20.69 66.29
N ALA A 14 -10.19 -21.65 65.53
CA ALA A 14 -9.08 -21.42 64.60
C ALA A 14 -9.66 -20.90 63.28
N ALA A 15 -9.59 -19.59 63.07
CA ALA A 15 -9.89 -18.96 61.78
C ALA A 15 -8.73 -19.26 60.81
N VAL A 16 -8.96 -20.14 59.83
CA VAL A 16 -8.04 -20.37 58.71
C VAL A 16 -8.28 -19.26 57.69
N ALA A 17 -7.46 -18.21 57.74
CA ALA A 17 -7.37 -17.22 56.68
C ALA A 17 -6.62 -17.85 55.50
N GLY A 18 -7.36 -18.45 54.57
CA GLY A 18 -6.84 -18.90 53.29
C GLY A 18 -6.56 -17.70 52.40
N THR A 19 -5.32 -17.25 52.34
CA THR A 19 -4.83 -16.28 51.36
C THR A 19 -4.88 -16.93 49.97
N MET A 20 -5.97 -16.72 49.24
CA MET A 20 -6.00 -17.00 47.81
C MET A 20 -5.03 -16.02 47.12
N LEU A 21 -3.82 -16.50 46.85
CA LEU A 21 -2.91 -15.90 45.89
C LEU A 21 -3.58 -16.00 44.51
N MET A 22 -4.36 -14.98 44.16
CA MET A 22 -4.81 -14.78 42.79
C MET A 22 -3.57 -14.51 41.95
N SER A 23 -3.11 -15.55 41.24
CA SER A 23 -2.16 -15.42 40.16
C SER A 23 -2.82 -14.58 39.07
N SER A 24 -2.69 -13.26 39.16
CA SER A 24 -2.95 -12.35 38.05
C SER A 24 -1.95 -12.70 36.96
N GLY A 25 -2.34 -13.63 36.09
CA GLY A 25 -1.64 -13.89 34.85
C GLY A 25 -1.54 -12.57 34.11
N THR A 26 -0.33 -12.02 34.04
CA THR A 26 -0.01 -11.00 33.06
C THR A 26 -0.20 -11.67 31.72
N ALA A 27 -1.34 -11.44 31.08
CA ALA A 27 -1.48 -11.68 29.66
C ALA A 27 -0.37 -10.84 29.01
N SER A 28 0.73 -11.48 28.61
CA SER A 28 1.66 -10.87 27.67
C SER A 28 0.80 -10.51 26.47
N ALA A 29 0.59 -9.22 26.24
CA ALA A 29 0.14 -8.77 24.94
C ALA A 29 1.20 -9.29 23.96
N ASP A 30 0.82 -10.23 23.09
CA ASP A 30 1.71 -10.71 22.04
C ASP A 30 2.31 -9.49 21.35
N ALA A 31 3.64 -9.45 21.28
CA ALA A 31 4.33 -8.32 20.69
C ALA A 31 3.87 -8.21 19.23
N LEU A 32 3.34 -7.05 18.84
CA LEU A 32 2.90 -6.82 17.47
C LEU A 32 4.00 -7.23 16.49
N HIS A 33 3.73 -8.26 15.70
CA HIS A 33 4.69 -8.76 14.74
C HIS A 33 4.71 -7.84 13.52
N THR A 34 5.88 -7.31 13.16
CA THR A 34 6.05 -6.50 11.97
C THR A 34 7.25 -6.98 11.17
N ALA A 35 7.10 -7.07 9.85
CA ALA A 35 8.19 -7.46 8.96
C ALA A 35 8.11 -6.76 7.60
N SER A 36 9.26 -6.65 6.93
CA SER A 36 9.37 -6.13 5.57
C SER A 36 10.31 -7.01 4.76
N ASP A 37 9.83 -7.51 3.63
CA ASP A 37 10.62 -8.21 2.61
C ASP A 37 11.21 -7.24 1.58
N ILE A 38 10.76 -5.98 1.61
CA ILE A 38 11.18 -4.97 0.66
C ILE A 38 12.56 -4.42 1.03
N LYS A 39 13.52 -4.66 0.15
CA LYS A 39 14.88 -4.15 0.30
C LYS A 39 14.88 -2.63 0.41
N GLY A 40 15.51 -2.12 1.47
CA GLY A 40 15.59 -0.68 1.72
C GLY A 40 14.36 -0.09 2.43
N ALA A 41 13.36 -0.90 2.78
CA ALA A 41 12.26 -0.51 3.65
C ALA A 41 12.25 -1.32 4.95
N SER A 42 11.74 -0.70 6.00
CA SER A 42 11.50 -1.34 7.30
C SER A 42 10.06 -1.13 7.69
N LEU A 43 9.48 -2.10 8.39
CA LEU A 43 8.18 -1.99 9.05
C LEU A 43 8.39 -2.40 10.51
N VAL A 44 8.16 -1.47 11.43
CA VAL A 44 8.49 -1.62 12.85
C VAL A 44 7.30 -1.24 13.75
N PRO A 45 7.18 -1.81 14.96
CA PRO A 45 6.20 -1.36 15.92
C PRO A 45 6.59 0.04 16.40
N LEU A 46 5.61 0.95 16.47
CA LEU A 46 5.84 2.32 16.94
C LEU A 46 4.57 2.87 17.59
N GLY A 47 4.67 3.37 18.82
CA GLY A 47 3.51 3.87 19.57
C GLY A 47 3.26 5.37 19.43
N ALA A 48 4.22 6.14 18.92
CA ALA A 48 4.10 7.60 18.77
C ALA A 48 4.85 8.08 17.53
N LEU A 49 4.17 8.89 16.71
CA LEU A 49 4.77 9.50 15.53
C LEU A 49 5.56 10.75 15.94
N PRO A 50 6.84 10.89 15.55
CA PRO A 50 7.58 12.12 15.79
C PRO A 50 7.02 13.28 14.96
N ARG A 51 7.36 14.51 15.34
CA ARG A 51 7.08 15.69 14.49
C ARG A 51 7.85 15.59 13.18
N SER A 52 7.23 16.08 12.11
CA SER A 52 7.88 16.21 10.81
C SER A 52 9.12 17.10 10.91
N PRO A 53 10.26 16.69 10.31
CA PRO A 53 11.46 17.51 10.27
C PRO A 53 11.31 18.79 9.44
N GLU A 54 10.29 18.87 8.57
CA GLU A 54 10.08 19.99 7.63
C GLU A 54 8.77 20.75 7.86
N HIS A 55 8.04 20.44 8.93
CA HIS A 55 6.82 21.13 9.34
C HIS A 55 5.72 21.27 8.26
N GLY A 56 5.71 20.37 7.27
CA GLY A 56 4.62 20.21 6.32
C GLY A 56 4.66 21.20 5.16
N SER A 57 5.85 21.74 4.88
CA SER A 57 6.10 22.59 3.73
C SER A 57 5.78 21.86 2.43
N LEU A 58 4.79 22.36 1.71
CA LEU A 58 4.37 21.82 0.42
C LEU A 58 4.43 22.94 -0.61
N ASP A 59 5.25 22.73 -1.64
CA ASP A 59 5.27 23.61 -2.79
C ASP A 59 3.89 23.64 -3.47
N PRO A 60 3.37 24.83 -3.89
CA PRO A 60 2.10 24.92 -4.62
C PRO A 60 2.01 23.97 -5.83
N TYR A 61 3.13 23.71 -6.50
CA TYR A 61 3.25 22.76 -7.61
C TYR A 61 2.89 21.33 -7.21
N CYS A 62 3.12 20.96 -5.95
CA CYS A 62 2.96 19.62 -5.42
C CYS A 62 1.64 19.41 -4.67
N THR A 63 0.72 20.38 -4.70
CA THR A 63 -0.57 20.31 -4.00
C THR A 63 -1.39 19.07 -4.31
N ARG A 64 -1.28 18.54 -5.53
CA ARG A 64 -1.96 17.30 -5.97
C ARG A 64 -1.54 16.03 -5.23
N TYR A 65 -0.40 16.04 -4.53
CA TYR A 65 0.08 14.89 -3.76
C TYR A 65 -0.50 14.82 -2.35
N ARG A 66 -1.19 15.89 -1.92
CA ARG A 66 -1.91 15.89 -0.65
C ARG A 66 -3.22 15.10 -0.81
N ALA A 67 -3.54 14.28 0.19
CA ALA A 67 -4.83 13.60 0.25
C ALA A 67 -5.98 14.63 0.21
N GLU A 68 -6.93 14.43 -0.71
CA GLU A 68 -8.08 15.34 -0.86
C GLU A 68 -8.96 15.37 0.39
N LYS A 69 -9.06 14.24 1.09
CA LYS A 69 -9.85 14.08 2.31
C LYS A 69 -9.00 13.41 3.37
N THR A 70 -9.08 13.92 4.59
CA THR A 70 -8.43 13.34 5.75
C THR A 70 -9.45 13.01 6.84
N THR A 71 -9.26 11.85 7.47
CA THR A 71 -10.02 11.48 8.68
C THR A 71 -9.45 12.16 9.91
N ALA A 72 -10.01 11.86 11.09
CA ALA A 72 -9.45 12.33 12.36
C ALA A 72 -7.98 11.91 12.53
N ILE A 73 -7.61 10.71 12.08
CA ILE A 73 -6.26 10.17 12.16
C ILE A 73 -5.32 10.96 11.22
N GLY A 74 -5.72 11.17 9.97
CA GLY A 74 -4.94 12.01 9.05
C GLY A 74 -4.75 13.44 9.56
N ARG A 75 -5.77 14.01 10.21
CA ARG A 75 -5.64 15.31 10.87
C ARG A 75 -4.64 15.30 12.04
N GLN A 76 -4.57 14.23 12.83
CA GLN A 76 -3.55 14.08 13.88
C GLN A 76 -2.14 14.01 13.28
N VAL A 77 -1.95 13.25 12.20
CA VAL A 77 -0.68 13.20 11.45
C VAL A 77 -0.31 14.59 10.91
N ALA A 78 -1.27 15.33 10.35
CA ALA A 78 -1.06 16.68 9.86
C ALA A 78 -0.72 17.69 10.98
N GLN A 79 -1.30 17.56 12.16
CA GLN A 79 -0.97 18.39 13.33
C GLN A 79 0.49 18.22 13.80
N LEU A 80 1.10 17.08 13.50
CA LEU A 80 2.53 16.82 13.72
C LEU A 80 3.42 17.41 12.61
N GLY A 81 2.84 18.15 11.65
CA GLY A 81 3.55 18.79 10.56
C GLY A 81 3.81 17.87 9.37
N TRP A 82 3.13 16.74 9.25
CA TRP A 82 3.28 15.86 8.10
C TRP A 82 2.26 16.18 7.00
N ILE A 83 2.62 15.96 5.74
CA ILE A 83 1.69 16.06 4.61
C ILE A 83 1.10 14.67 4.38
N VAL A 84 -0.18 14.49 4.68
CA VAL A 84 -0.90 13.24 4.40
C VAL A 84 -1.08 13.09 2.89
N THR A 85 -0.67 11.95 2.34
CA THR A 85 -0.71 11.64 0.91
C THR A 85 -1.81 10.65 0.54
N SER A 86 -2.14 9.72 1.44
CA SER A 86 -3.30 8.83 1.29
C SER A 86 -3.77 8.26 2.62
N GLU A 87 -5.02 7.80 2.64
CA GLU A 87 -5.59 7.02 3.73
C GLU A 87 -6.36 5.83 3.17
N ALA A 88 -6.13 4.63 3.71
CA ALA A 88 -6.79 3.41 3.23
C ALA A 88 -7.09 2.42 4.39
N PRO A 89 -8.22 1.71 4.37
CA PRO A 89 -8.51 0.67 5.35
C PRO A 89 -7.67 -0.58 5.11
N LEU A 90 -7.21 -1.23 6.19
CA LEU A 90 -6.61 -2.56 6.18
C LEU A 90 -7.28 -3.37 7.30
N GLY A 91 -8.30 -4.16 6.95
CA GLY A 91 -9.14 -4.82 7.95
C GLY A 91 -9.78 -3.80 8.91
N ARG A 92 -9.51 -3.96 10.21
CA ARG A 92 -9.96 -3.00 11.25
C ARG A 92 -9.09 -1.74 11.35
N TYR A 93 -7.90 -1.79 10.77
CA TYR A 93 -6.89 -0.75 10.90
C TYR A 93 -7.08 0.35 9.86
N ARG A 94 -6.49 1.51 10.15
CA ARG A 94 -6.33 2.59 9.19
C ARG A 94 -4.87 2.78 8.86
N VAL A 95 -4.56 2.77 7.58
CA VAL A 95 -3.23 3.09 7.07
C VAL A 95 -3.23 4.53 6.56
N VAL A 96 -2.22 5.29 6.96
CA VAL A 96 -2.00 6.68 6.53
C VAL A 96 -0.60 6.79 5.95
N THR A 97 -0.49 7.21 4.69
CA THR A 97 0.80 7.54 4.09
C THR A 97 1.04 9.04 4.15
N PHE A 98 2.28 9.44 4.36
CA PHE A 98 2.62 10.85 4.55
C PHE A 98 4.10 11.13 4.24
N ALA A 99 4.41 12.39 3.96
CA ALA A 99 5.76 12.87 3.68
C ALA A 99 6.06 14.15 4.47
N SER A 100 7.33 14.46 4.71
CA SER A 100 7.72 15.70 5.39
C SER A 100 7.63 16.91 4.47
N GLY A 101 7.86 16.70 3.18
CA GLY A 101 7.85 17.71 2.13
C GLY A 101 7.95 17.07 0.75
N PHE A 102 7.93 17.91 -0.28
CA PHE A 102 8.07 17.48 -1.68
C PHE A 102 9.06 18.36 -2.43
N GLU A 103 9.77 17.77 -3.38
CA GLU A 103 10.62 18.48 -4.33
C GLU A 103 9.94 18.48 -5.71
N PRO A 104 9.71 19.65 -6.32
CA PRO A 104 9.19 19.72 -7.68
C PRO A 104 10.16 19.09 -8.69
N GLY A 105 9.63 18.22 -9.55
CA GLY A 105 10.33 17.68 -10.71
C GLY A 105 9.75 18.20 -12.02
N THR A 106 10.13 17.56 -13.12
CA THR A 106 9.55 17.86 -14.44
C THR A 106 8.20 17.16 -14.61
N SER A 107 7.41 17.58 -15.61
CA SER A 107 6.19 16.86 -16.04
C SER A 107 5.13 16.64 -14.94
N GLY A 108 5.02 17.55 -13.98
CA GLY A 108 4.08 17.49 -12.86
C GLY A 108 4.54 16.61 -11.70
N ILE A 109 5.68 15.94 -11.81
CA ILE A 109 6.13 14.97 -10.81
C ILE A 109 6.61 15.73 -9.57
N CYS A 110 6.36 15.19 -8.37
CA CYS A 110 6.96 15.67 -7.15
C CYS A 110 7.55 14.51 -6.35
N MET A 111 8.79 14.68 -5.90
CA MET A 111 9.53 13.67 -5.16
C MET A 111 9.27 13.88 -3.66
N PRO A 112 8.64 12.94 -2.94
CA PRO A 112 8.44 13.06 -1.52
C PRO A 112 9.78 12.96 -0.79
N ARG A 113 9.93 13.76 0.26
CA ARG A 113 11.00 13.62 1.25
C ARG A 113 10.43 12.95 2.49
N ASN A 114 11.21 12.02 3.05
CA ASN A 114 10.83 11.22 4.22
C ASN A 114 9.41 10.65 4.06
N GLY A 115 9.20 9.89 2.98
CA GLY A 115 7.93 9.23 2.70
C GLY A 115 7.74 8.02 3.61
N ASN A 116 6.63 7.96 4.33
CA ASN A 116 6.34 6.95 5.33
C ASN A 116 4.89 6.44 5.21
N LEU A 117 4.63 5.31 5.85
CA LEU A 117 3.31 4.72 6.05
C LEU A 117 3.13 4.38 7.52
N ALA A 118 2.07 4.87 8.15
CA ALA A 118 1.69 4.55 9.53
C ALA A 118 0.44 3.69 9.56
N ILE A 119 0.40 2.75 10.51
CA ILE A 119 -0.74 1.88 10.77
C ILE A 119 -1.33 2.25 12.13
N PHE A 120 -2.65 2.48 12.15
CA PHE A 120 -3.41 2.88 13.33
C PHE A 120 -4.49 1.88 13.67
N ASP A 121 -4.66 1.63 14.97
CA ASP A 121 -5.81 0.96 15.56
C ASP A 121 -6.64 1.98 16.34
N GLY A 122 -7.83 2.28 15.84
CA GLY A 122 -8.55 3.49 16.26
C GLY A 122 -7.67 4.73 16.04
N THR A 123 -7.36 5.46 17.10
CA THR A 123 -6.46 6.64 17.06
C THR A 123 -5.03 6.32 17.51
N SER A 124 -4.74 5.08 17.88
CA SER A 124 -3.43 4.67 18.39
C SER A 124 -2.52 4.28 17.25
N LEU A 125 -1.35 4.91 17.14
CA LEU A 125 -0.30 4.43 16.25
C LEU A 125 0.24 3.11 16.79
N ILE A 126 0.38 2.11 15.92
CA ILE A 126 0.90 0.80 16.31
C ILE A 126 2.10 0.35 15.48
N ALA A 127 2.25 0.83 14.24
CA ALA A 127 3.40 0.53 13.39
C ALA A 127 3.74 1.64 12.41
N LEU A 128 5.00 1.68 11.97
CA LEU A 128 5.53 2.61 10.98
C LEU A 128 6.39 1.86 9.96
N ALA A 129 6.11 2.08 8.69
CA ALA A 129 7.00 1.76 7.59
C ALA A 129 7.71 3.01 7.07
N TYR A 130 9.01 2.86 6.80
CA TYR A 130 9.90 3.92 6.34
C TYR A 130 11.02 3.33 5.48
N THR A 131 11.65 4.15 4.65
CA THR A 131 12.83 3.75 3.87
C THR A 131 14.14 4.03 4.62
N ALA A 132 15.18 3.27 4.29
CA ALA A 132 16.52 3.53 4.79
C ALA A 132 16.98 4.95 4.43
N ARG A 133 17.77 5.58 5.31
CA ARG A 133 18.20 6.99 5.14
C ARG A 133 18.87 7.33 3.81
N LYS A 134 19.51 6.35 3.15
CA LYS A 134 20.21 6.51 1.86
C LYS A 134 19.46 5.79 0.72
N SER A 135 18.18 5.54 0.87
CA SER A 135 17.36 4.94 -0.18
C SER A 135 17.12 5.95 -1.30
N ASP A 136 17.34 5.52 -2.54
CA ASP A 136 17.08 6.32 -3.75
C ASP A 136 15.59 6.45 -4.07
N TRP A 137 14.73 5.80 -3.29
CA TRP A 137 13.28 5.83 -3.40
C TRP A 137 12.62 6.00 -2.02
N GLN A 138 11.36 6.42 -2.01
CA GLN A 138 10.59 6.74 -0.81
C GLN A 138 9.20 6.09 -0.87
N ILE A 139 8.58 5.86 0.29
CA ILE A 139 7.20 5.33 0.32
C ILE A 139 6.23 6.41 -0.17
N GLY A 140 5.40 6.05 -1.13
CA GLY A 140 4.35 6.87 -1.70
C GLY A 140 2.97 6.59 -1.09
N LYS A 141 1.94 6.62 -1.93
CA LYS A 141 0.55 6.34 -1.53
C LYS A 141 0.30 4.85 -1.30
N ALA A 142 -0.76 4.52 -0.57
CA ALA A 142 -1.27 3.16 -0.46
C ALA A 142 -2.69 3.09 -1.05
N THR A 143 -2.98 2.06 -1.84
CA THR A 143 -4.28 1.86 -2.49
C THR A 143 -4.87 0.50 -2.15
N PRO A 144 -6.18 0.40 -1.85
CA PRO A 144 -6.81 -0.88 -1.54
C PRO A 144 -6.72 -1.91 -2.68
N LEU A 145 -6.55 -3.17 -2.30
CA LEU A 145 -6.67 -4.33 -3.17
C LEU A 145 -7.96 -5.11 -2.86
N GLU A 146 -8.47 -5.87 -3.83
CA GLU A 146 -9.64 -6.73 -3.67
C GLU A 146 -9.41 -7.82 -2.59
N SER A 147 -8.16 -8.24 -2.40
CA SER A 147 -7.74 -9.17 -1.35
C SER A 147 -7.89 -8.61 0.07
N GLY A 148 -8.13 -7.31 0.21
CA GLY A 148 -8.12 -6.60 1.50
C GLY A 148 -6.75 -6.09 1.93
N ALA A 149 -5.67 -6.46 1.23
CA ALA A 149 -4.35 -5.88 1.39
C ALA A 149 -4.27 -4.47 0.78
N LEU A 150 -3.15 -3.78 1.00
CA LEU A 150 -2.88 -2.50 0.34
C LEU A 150 -1.70 -2.60 -0.60
N LEU A 151 -1.86 -2.12 -1.83
CA LEU A 151 -0.75 -1.89 -2.73
C LEU A 151 -0.01 -0.61 -2.33
N VAL A 152 1.28 -0.71 -2.02
CA VAL A 152 2.10 0.42 -1.61
C VAL A 152 2.91 0.90 -2.82
N TRP A 153 2.79 2.19 -3.11
CA TRP A 153 3.41 2.83 -4.26
C TRP A 153 4.77 3.41 -3.93
N GLU A 154 5.63 3.44 -4.94
CA GLU A 154 6.85 4.24 -4.93
C GLU A 154 6.48 5.74 -4.95
N GLY A 155 7.24 6.56 -4.23
CA GLY A 155 6.91 7.95 -3.96
C GLY A 155 7.26 8.91 -5.09
N GLN A 156 8.26 8.62 -5.92
CA GLN A 156 8.83 9.53 -6.91
C GLN A 156 7.95 9.74 -8.15
N GLY A 157 6.70 9.25 -8.13
CA GLY A 157 5.61 9.64 -9.05
C GLY A 157 5.62 9.00 -10.44
N VAL A 158 6.70 8.33 -10.83
CA VAL A 158 6.79 7.54 -12.09
C VAL A 158 7.01 6.06 -11.81
N GLY A 159 7.42 5.69 -10.60
CA GLY A 159 7.62 4.30 -10.20
C GLY A 159 6.32 3.53 -10.04
N GLY A 160 6.39 2.23 -10.31
CA GLY A 160 5.32 1.29 -9.98
C GLY A 160 5.21 1.03 -8.47
N PRO A 161 4.37 0.08 -8.05
CA PRO A 161 4.29 -0.33 -6.66
C PRO A 161 5.58 -0.99 -6.18
N ILE A 162 5.92 -0.76 -4.91
CA ILE A 162 7.07 -1.37 -4.25
C ILE A 162 6.74 -2.71 -3.60
N GLY A 163 5.47 -2.95 -3.29
CA GLY A 163 5.05 -4.08 -2.49
C GLY A 163 3.60 -4.00 -2.06
N GLU A 164 3.19 -4.97 -1.25
CA GLU A 164 1.86 -5.08 -0.69
C GLU A 164 1.93 -5.16 0.83
N LEU A 165 1.06 -4.41 1.52
CA LEU A 165 0.94 -4.44 2.96
C LEU A 165 -0.23 -5.36 3.35
N HIS A 166 0.10 -6.38 4.14
CA HIS A 166 -0.82 -7.40 4.61
C HIS A 166 -0.97 -7.34 6.13
N GLU A 167 -2.16 -7.67 6.61
CA GLU A 167 -2.38 -8.12 7.99
C GLU A 167 -2.15 -9.64 8.03
N GLU A 168 -1.19 -10.10 8.84
CA GLU A 168 -0.80 -11.51 8.93
C GLU A 168 -0.50 -11.90 10.37
N ASN A 169 -1.08 -13.00 10.85
CA ASN A 169 -0.79 -13.58 12.18
C ASN A 169 -0.87 -12.58 13.34
N GLY A 170 -1.86 -11.67 13.32
CA GLY A 170 -2.02 -10.63 14.33
C GLY A 170 -1.00 -9.48 14.23
N GLY A 171 -0.26 -9.42 13.12
CA GLY A 171 0.74 -8.40 12.82
C GLY A 171 0.62 -7.87 11.39
N PHE A 172 1.71 -7.26 10.91
CA PHE A 172 1.77 -6.66 9.59
C PHE A 172 3.01 -7.07 8.83
N ARG A 173 2.87 -7.30 7.53
CA ARG A 173 3.98 -7.63 6.65
C ARG A 173 3.93 -6.80 5.39
N LEU A 174 5.05 -6.18 5.03
CA LEU A 174 5.25 -5.57 3.72
C LEU A 174 5.96 -6.60 2.84
N THR A 175 5.25 -7.17 1.87
CA THR A 175 5.73 -8.20 0.95
C THR A 175 6.03 -7.61 -0.43
N GLU A 176 6.72 -8.38 -1.27
CA GLU A 176 6.80 -8.07 -2.71
C GLU A 176 5.41 -8.04 -3.35
N VAL A 177 5.30 -7.33 -4.48
CA VAL A 177 4.06 -7.27 -5.27
C VAL A 177 3.70 -8.68 -5.74
N ALA A 178 2.46 -9.10 -5.49
CA ALA A 178 2.03 -10.45 -5.77
C ALA A 178 2.23 -10.81 -7.26
N PRO A 179 2.55 -12.08 -7.60
CA PRO A 179 2.74 -12.49 -9.00
C PRO A 179 1.51 -12.27 -9.89
N GLU A 180 0.33 -12.26 -9.30
CA GLU A 180 -0.94 -11.96 -9.95
C GLU A 180 -1.94 -11.37 -8.96
N ARG A 181 -2.94 -10.64 -9.48
CA ARG A 181 -3.98 -10.01 -8.66
C ARG A 181 -5.35 -10.23 -9.26
N THR A 182 -6.35 -10.36 -8.39
CA THR A 182 -7.74 -10.49 -8.79
C THR A 182 -8.43 -9.14 -8.87
N PHE A 183 -9.37 -9.06 -9.82
CA PHE A 183 -10.25 -7.93 -10.04
C PHE A 183 -11.67 -8.43 -10.31
N CYS A 184 -12.64 -7.52 -10.17
CA CYS A 184 -14.04 -7.77 -10.50
C CYS A 184 -14.67 -8.93 -9.71
N HIS A 185 -14.33 -9.05 -8.43
CA HIS A 185 -14.72 -10.13 -7.52
C HIS A 185 -14.19 -11.49 -7.99
N GLY A 186 -12.89 -11.57 -8.26
CA GLY A 186 -12.20 -12.79 -8.67
C GLY A 186 -12.39 -13.19 -10.14
N ARG A 187 -13.18 -12.45 -10.92
CA ARG A 187 -13.50 -12.81 -12.31
C ARG A 187 -12.40 -12.47 -13.31
N ALA A 188 -11.56 -11.48 -12.98
CA ALA A 188 -10.37 -11.12 -13.75
C ALA A 188 -9.12 -11.42 -12.91
N VAL A 189 -8.10 -11.95 -13.57
CA VAL A 189 -6.76 -12.10 -13.01
C VAL A 189 -5.79 -11.32 -13.88
N VAL A 190 -5.02 -10.42 -13.28
CA VAL A 190 -3.98 -9.66 -13.98
C VAL A 190 -2.62 -10.10 -13.44
N PRO A 191 -1.74 -10.66 -14.28
CA PRO A 191 -0.38 -10.99 -13.88
C PRO A 191 0.42 -9.72 -13.58
N ASN A 192 1.40 -9.82 -12.70
CA ASN A 192 2.29 -8.70 -12.38
C ASN A 192 3.22 -8.39 -13.55
N VAL A 193 2.91 -7.28 -14.22
CA VAL A 193 3.67 -6.76 -15.35
C VAL A 193 4.41 -5.46 -15.05
N TYR A 194 4.37 -4.97 -13.80
CA TYR A 194 5.05 -3.74 -13.41
C TYR A 194 6.56 -3.81 -13.68
N GLY A 195 7.12 -2.70 -14.17
CA GLY A 195 8.54 -2.56 -14.49
C GLY A 195 9.02 -3.39 -15.69
N LYS A 196 8.15 -4.18 -16.33
CA LYS A 196 8.52 -4.96 -17.52
C LYS A 196 8.44 -4.08 -18.77
N PRO A 197 9.34 -4.32 -19.75
CA PRO A 197 9.19 -3.77 -21.10
C PRO A 197 7.84 -4.18 -21.72
N LEU A 198 7.28 -3.31 -22.57
CA LEU A 198 5.95 -3.48 -23.14
C LEU A 198 5.84 -4.77 -23.98
N ASP A 199 6.88 -5.13 -24.73
CA ASP A 199 6.87 -6.36 -25.53
C ASP A 199 6.79 -7.62 -24.66
N VAL A 200 7.44 -7.61 -23.49
CA VAL A 200 7.39 -8.67 -22.49
C VAL A 200 6.02 -8.68 -21.78
N ALA A 201 5.58 -7.52 -21.28
CA ALA A 201 4.30 -7.37 -20.60
C ALA A 201 3.14 -7.82 -21.49
N ARG A 202 3.15 -7.40 -22.77
CA ARG A 202 2.15 -7.78 -23.77
C ARG A 202 2.06 -9.29 -23.97
N LYS A 203 3.20 -9.99 -24.06
CA LYS A 203 3.21 -11.46 -24.19
C LYS A 203 2.57 -12.13 -22.98
N ILE A 204 2.90 -11.66 -21.78
CA ILE A 204 2.34 -12.16 -20.51
C ILE A 204 0.82 -11.92 -20.46
N LEU A 205 0.36 -10.71 -20.80
CA LEU A 205 -1.07 -10.39 -20.77
C LEU A 205 -1.86 -11.27 -21.76
N ILE A 206 -1.35 -11.42 -22.99
CA ILE A 206 -1.96 -12.27 -24.02
C ILE A 206 -2.02 -13.73 -23.56
N SER A 207 -0.95 -14.26 -22.95
CA SER A 207 -0.96 -15.63 -22.44
C SER A 207 -1.94 -15.83 -21.28
N HIS A 208 -2.26 -14.78 -20.53
CA HIS A 208 -3.30 -14.75 -19.49
C HIS A 208 -4.69 -14.39 -20.02
N GLY A 209 -4.91 -14.45 -21.34
CA GLY A 209 -6.24 -14.30 -21.94
C GLY A 209 -6.70 -12.85 -22.17
N TRP A 210 -5.85 -11.86 -21.88
CA TRP A 210 -6.11 -10.46 -22.20
C TRP A 210 -5.85 -10.19 -23.68
N LYS A 211 -6.92 -9.86 -24.41
CA LYS A 211 -6.86 -9.66 -25.87
C LYS A 211 -6.61 -8.19 -26.19
N PRO A 212 -5.58 -7.84 -26.99
CA PRO A 212 -5.36 -6.48 -27.46
C PRO A 212 -6.63 -5.87 -28.04
N ARG A 213 -7.01 -4.69 -27.55
CA ARG A 213 -8.19 -3.96 -28.02
C ARG A 213 -7.72 -2.75 -28.82
N ARG A 214 -8.01 -2.75 -30.11
CA ARG A 214 -7.75 -1.60 -30.98
C ARG A 214 -8.58 -0.39 -30.51
N PRO A 215 -8.00 0.81 -30.41
CA PRO A 215 -8.76 2.01 -30.09
C PRO A 215 -9.84 2.28 -31.15
N SER A 216 -10.93 2.93 -30.75
CA SER A 216 -12.02 3.32 -31.67
C SER A 216 -11.57 4.36 -32.69
N GLU A 217 -10.69 5.26 -32.26
CA GLU A 217 -10.07 6.28 -33.10
C GLU A 217 -8.62 5.89 -33.39
N LYS A 218 -8.17 6.13 -34.62
CA LYS A 218 -6.78 5.88 -34.98
C LYS A 218 -5.90 6.95 -34.33
N PRO A 219 -4.75 6.58 -33.73
CA PRO A 219 -3.79 7.56 -33.25
C PRO A 219 -3.35 8.49 -34.39
N GLY A 220 -3.13 9.76 -34.06
CA GLY A 220 -2.62 10.74 -35.03
C GLY A 220 -1.24 10.33 -35.56
N GLU A 221 -0.90 10.75 -36.79
CA GLU A 221 0.35 10.28 -37.43
C GLU A 221 1.63 10.66 -36.68
N LEU A 222 1.59 11.75 -35.92
CA LEU A 222 2.70 12.24 -35.09
C LEU A 222 2.71 11.65 -33.67
N ASP A 223 1.70 10.88 -33.30
CA ASP A 223 1.64 10.20 -32.00
C ASP A 223 2.51 8.93 -32.05
N ALA A 224 3.35 8.71 -31.03
CA ALA A 224 4.17 7.51 -30.94
C ALA A 224 3.34 6.21 -30.95
N ALA A 225 2.07 6.27 -30.53
CA ALA A 225 1.11 5.18 -30.64
C ALA A 225 0.90 4.73 -32.11
N ALA A 226 0.97 5.64 -33.09
CA ALA A 226 0.91 5.27 -34.50
C ALA A 226 2.15 4.46 -34.93
N GLY A 227 3.32 4.79 -34.39
CA GLY A 227 4.57 4.04 -34.58
C GLY A 227 4.49 2.63 -33.99
N LEU A 228 3.99 2.52 -32.75
CA LEU A 228 3.74 1.24 -32.08
C LEU A 228 2.74 0.37 -32.86
N ALA A 229 1.66 0.96 -33.37
CA ALA A 229 0.66 0.26 -34.17
C ALA A 229 1.24 -0.30 -35.49
N LYS A 230 2.10 0.46 -36.18
CA LYS A 230 2.83 -0.01 -37.38
C LYS A 230 3.74 -1.21 -37.10
N ARG A 231 4.19 -1.38 -35.86
CA ARG A 231 4.97 -2.54 -35.38
C ARG A 231 4.12 -3.66 -34.80
N GLY A 232 2.79 -3.57 -34.89
CA GLY A 232 1.87 -4.63 -34.47
C GLY A 232 1.37 -4.53 -33.03
N VAL A 233 1.69 -3.46 -32.29
CA VAL A 233 1.06 -3.12 -31.00
C VAL A 233 -0.22 -2.33 -31.28
N ILE A 234 -1.26 -3.06 -31.71
CA ILE A 234 -2.51 -2.49 -32.20
C ILE A 234 -3.39 -1.88 -31.10
N GLU A 235 -3.06 -2.16 -29.84
CA GLU A 235 -3.76 -1.72 -28.64
C GLU A 235 -3.27 -0.37 -28.10
N ALA A 236 -2.26 0.24 -28.71
CA ALA A 236 -1.77 1.57 -28.33
C ALA A 236 -2.85 2.62 -28.63
N GLU A 237 -3.25 3.38 -27.62
CA GLU A 237 -4.32 4.38 -27.72
C GLU A 237 -3.76 5.77 -28.00
N THR A 238 -2.88 6.26 -27.14
CA THR A 238 -2.18 7.55 -27.31
C THR A 238 -0.91 7.57 -26.48
N CYS A 239 0.07 8.35 -26.92
CA CYS A 239 1.29 8.63 -26.18
C CYS A 239 1.49 10.14 -25.99
N SER A 240 1.93 10.55 -24.80
CA SER A 240 2.37 11.91 -24.53
C SER A 240 3.61 12.24 -25.38
N GLY A 241 3.54 13.29 -26.18
CA GLY A 241 4.63 13.74 -27.05
C GLY A 241 5.78 14.46 -26.32
N THR A 242 5.64 14.74 -25.02
CA THR A 242 6.68 15.39 -24.19
C THR A 242 6.76 14.78 -22.79
N GLY A 243 7.86 15.07 -22.09
CA GLY A 243 8.07 14.68 -20.70
C GLY A 243 8.40 13.20 -20.54
N VAL A 244 7.71 12.53 -19.61
CA VAL A 244 7.92 11.11 -19.26
C VAL A 244 7.55 10.15 -20.41
N GLY A 245 6.77 10.61 -21.39
CA GLY A 245 6.33 9.77 -22.51
C GLY A 245 5.33 8.69 -22.09
N TYR A 246 4.29 9.07 -21.34
CA TYR A 246 3.23 8.13 -20.98
C TYR A 246 2.51 7.60 -22.21
N CYS A 247 2.31 6.30 -22.31
CA CYS A 247 1.47 5.69 -23.35
C CYS A 247 0.38 4.84 -22.71
N GLY A 248 -0.84 4.92 -23.26
CA GLY A 248 -1.99 4.12 -22.85
C GLY A 248 -2.24 2.94 -23.80
N PHE A 249 -2.62 1.80 -23.21
CA PHE A 249 -2.95 0.57 -23.94
C PHE A 249 -4.20 -0.08 -23.36
N SER A 250 -5.02 -0.68 -24.21
CA SER A 250 -6.27 -1.33 -23.79
C SER A 250 -6.33 -2.80 -24.18
N TYR A 251 -6.75 -3.65 -23.24
CA TYR A 251 -6.99 -5.07 -23.46
C TYR A 251 -8.39 -5.47 -23.00
N ARG A 252 -9.00 -6.41 -23.71
CA ARG A 252 -10.29 -7.00 -23.36
C ARG A 252 -10.08 -8.34 -22.67
N GLY A 253 -10.68 -8.51 -21.51
CA GLY A 253 -10.74 -9.78 -20.78
C GLY A 253 -12.18 -10.30 -20.66
N SER A 254 -12.33 -11.44 -19.98
CA SER A 254 -13.63 -12.05 -19.71
C SER A 254 -14.51 -11.22 -18.76
N ALA A 255 -13.90 -10.47 -17.83
CA ALA A 255 -14.62 -9.74 -16.79
C ALA A 255 -14.63 -8.22 -16.99
N GLY A 256 -13.98 -7.70 -18.03
CA GLY A 256 -13.85 -6.25 -18.22
C GLY A 256 -12.77 -5.85 -19.22
N VAL A 257 -12.33 -4.59 -19.08
CA VAL A 257 -11.25 -3.98 -19.86
C VAL A 257 -10.08 -3.68 -18.92
N LEU A 258 -8.88 -4.05 -19.34
CA LEU A 258 -7.63 -3.71 -18.67
C LEU A 258 -7.01 -2.52 -19.39
N GLY A 259 -6.79 -1.43 -18.66
CA GLY A 259 -5.92 -0.33 -19.06
C GLY A 259 -4.49 -0.61 -18.58
N VAL A 260 -3.50 -0.37 -19.44
CA VAL A 260 -2.08 -0.43 -19.08
C VAL A 260 -1.43 0.89 -19.46
N THR A 261 -0.58 1.40 -18.57
CA THR A 261 0.19 2.63 -18.78
C THR A 261 1.68 2.30 -18.78
N THR A 262 2.40 2.77 -19.79
CA THR A 262 3.87 2.72 -19.83
C THR A 262 4.49 4.11 -19.80
N VAL A 263 5.80 4.17 -19.60
CA VAL A 263 6.65 5.35 -19.79
C VAL A 263 7.77 5.09 -20.79
N GLY A 264 8.30 6.14 -21.40
CA GLY A 264 9.32 6.10 -22.46
C GLY A 264 8.86 6.82 -23.72
N GLY A 265 7.63 6.55 -24.16
CA GLY A 265 7.02 7.22 -25.32
C GLY A 265 7.68 6.85 -26.65
N ASP A 266 8.34 5.69 -26.70
CA ASP A 266 9.16 5.27 -27.84
C ASP A 266 8.33 4.40 -28.82
N PRO A 267 8.46 4.57 -30.14
CA PRO A 267 7.83 3.65 -31.10
C PRO A 267 8.37 2.21 -31.04
N GLU A 268 9.49 1.94 -30.37
CA GLU A 268 10.03 0.61 -30.07
C GLU A 268 9.44 0.04 -28.77
N PRO A 269 8.63 -1.04 -28.81
CA PRO A 269 7.97 -1.57 -27.61
C PRO A 269 8.92 -1.90 -26.46
N ALA A 270 10.12 -2.45 -26.75
CA ALA A 270 11.08 -2.82 -25.70
C ALA A 270 11.61 -1.61 -24.88
N ASN A 271 11.46 -0.38 -25.39
CA ASN A 271 11.90 0.83 -24.71
C ASN A 271 10.82 1.45 -23.81
N ASN A 272 9.64 0.83 -23.72
CA ASN A 272 8.53 1.33 -22.92
C ASN A 272 8.29 0.42 -21.71
N ASN A 273 8.38 0.95 -20.49
CA ASN A 273 8.20 0.14 -19.27
C ASN A 273 6.83 0.37 -18.65
N VAL A 274 6.16 -0.71 -18.21
CA VAL A 274 4.86 -0.62 -17.52
C VAL A 274 5.03 0.01 -16.14
N VAL A 275 4.24 1.04 -15.88
CA VAL A 275 4.23 1.76 -14.58
C VAL A 275 2.89 1.67 -13.87
N ASP A 276 1.79 1.48 -14.61
CA ASP A 276 0.45 1.35 -14.04
C ASP A 276 -0.44 0.42 -14.86
N TYR A 277 -1.48 -0.11 -14.21
CA TYR A 277 -2.61 -0.74 -14.85
C TYR A 277 -3.86 -0.71 -13.95
N ASP A 278 -5.02 -0.69 -14.59
CA ASP A 278 -6.32 -0.69 -13.93
C ASP A 278 -7.32 -1.59 -14.68
N VAL A 279 -8.33 -2.09 -13.96
CA VAL A 279 -9.39 -2.91 -14.56
C VAL A 279 -10.74 -2.23 -14.40
N SER A 280 -11.35 -1.91 -15.53
CA SER A 280 -12.75 -1.50 -15.62
C SER A 280 -13.64 -2.73 -15.74
N CYS A 281 -14.37 -3.04 -14.67
CA CYS A 281 -15.23 -4.23 -14.61
C CYS A 281 -16.51 -4.07 -15.45
N GLY A 282 -16.81 -5.09 -16.26
CA GLY A 282 -18.08 -5.18 -16.96
C GLY A 282 -19.24 -5.52 -16.01
N ALA A 283 -20.45 -5.18 -16.43
CA ALA A 283 -21.69 -5.58 -15.76
C ALA A 283 -21.75 -7.11 -15.57
N LYS A 284 -22.40 -7.53 -14.49
CA LYS A 284 -22.70 -8.95 -14.23
C LYS A 284 -23.85 -9.42 -15.11
#